data_AF-A0A1Z8VRX2-F1
#
_entry.id   AF-A0A1Z8VRX2-F1
#
_cell.length_a   1.000
_cell.length_b   1.000
_cell.length_c   1.000
_cell.angle_alpha   90.00
_cell.angle_beta   90.00
_cell.angle_gamma   90.00
#
_symmetry.space_group_name_H-M   'P 1'
#
loop_
_entity.id
_entity.type
_entity.pdbx_description
1 polymer ?
#
loop_
_entity_poly.entity_id
_entity_poly.type
_entity_poly.pdbx_seq_one_letter_code
_entity_poly.pdbx_strand_id
1 'polypeptide(L)'
;MNKLKELEKKINNVKRSKINSIKSTEKPAVNYSIAINISIELITGIGLGVFLGLLIDNYLQTKPLMLIICFILGTITGFYNMYKALKRYKFFN
;
A
#
# COMPACT_ATOMS: atom_id res chain seq x y z
N MET A 1 17.99 -18.32 51.92
CA MET A 1 17.83 -18.79 50.52
C MET A 1 16.46 -18.54 49.89
N ASN A 2 15.34 -18.49 50.63
CA ASN A 2 14.00 -18.42 50.03
C ASN A 2 13.65 -17.07 49.37
N LYS A 3 14.18 -15.95 49.88
CA LYS A 3 13.95 -14.61 49.31
C LYS A 3 14.49 -14.45 47.89
N LEU A 4 15.62 -15.12 47.59
CA LEU A 4 16.23 -15.06 46.26
C LEU A 4 15.36 -15.77 45.21
N LYS A 5 14.80 -16.92 45.56
CA LYS A 5 13.87 -17.67 44.71
C LYS A 5 12.58 -16.88 44.43
N GLU A 6 12.09 -16.14 45.43
CA GLU A 6 10.90 -15.31 45.29
C GLU A 6 11.13 -14.10 44.37
N LEU A 7 12.28 -13.46 44.50
CA LEU A 7 12.70 -12.35 43.62
C LEU A 7 12.87 -12.81 42.17
N GLU A 8 13.51 -13.95 41.96
CA GLU A 8 13.69 -14.53 40.62
C GLU A 8 12.35 -14.88 39.97
N LYS A 9 11.41 -15.43 40.75
CA LYS A 9 10.04 -15.72 40.30
C LYS A 9 9.28 -14.43 39.92
N LYS A 10 9.44 -13.36 40.70
CA LYS A 10 8.82 -12.05 40.40
C LYS A 10 9.40 -11.41 39.15
N ILE A 11 10.72 -11.46 38.98
CA ILE A 11 11.43 -10.98 37.79
C ILE A 11 10.99 -11.75 36.54
N ASN A 12 10.91 -13.08 36.62
CA ASN A 12 10.48 -13.93 35.52
C ASN A 12 9.01 -13.67 35.13
N ASN A 13 8.13 -13.45 36.11
CA ASN A 13 6.72 -13.09 35.84
C ASN A 13 6.58 -11.74 35.13
N VAL A 14 7.36 -10.72 35.53
CA VAL A 14 7.39 -9.41 34.87
C VAL A 14 7.99 -9.51 33.47
N LYS A 15 9.06 -10.28 33.29
CA LYS A 15 9.68 -10.51 31.97
C LYS A 15 8.72 -11.24 31.02
N ARG A 16 7.99 -12.24 31.50
CA ARG A 16 7.01 -12.99 30.73
C ARG A 16 5.77 -12.17 30.40
N SER A 17 5.32 -11.32 31.34
CA SER A 17 4.26 -10.33 31.09
C SER A 17 4.66 -9.32 30.01
N LYS A 18 5.91 -8.82 30.05
CA LYS A 18 6.45 -7.90 29.02
C LYS A 18 6.62 -8.58 27.66
N ILE A 19 7.06 -9.84 27.63
CA ILE A 19 7.19 -10.63 26.38
C ILE A 19 5.80 -10.95 25.79
N ASN A 20 4.83 -11.27 26.64
CA ASN A 20 3.45 -11.53 26.19
C ASN A 20 2.75 -10.24 25.74
N SER A 21 3.00 -9.08 26.37
CA SER A 21 2.48 -7.79 25.92
C SER A 21 3.08 -7.30 24.60
N ILE A 22 4.31 -7.73 24.28
CA ILE A 22 4.92 -7.51 22.95
C ILE A 22 4.28 -8.46 21.92
N LYS A 23 3.87 -9.68 22.32
CA LYS A 23 3.23 -10.67 21.44
C LYS A 23 1.72 -10.48 21.23
N SER A 24 1.02 -9.74 22.08
CA SER A 24 -0.46 -9.71 22.10
C SER A 24 -1.12 -8.53 21.38
N THR A 25 -0.38 -7.70 20.65
CA THR A 25 -0.98 -6.67 19.78
C THR A 25 -0.20 -6.47 18.50
N GLU A 26 0.15 -7.55 17.79
CA GLU A 26 0.26 -7.44 16.34
C GLU A 26 -1.17 -7.47 15.77
N LYS A 27 -1.93 -6.39 16.00
CA LYS A 27 -2.97 -6.06 15.01
C LYS A 27 -2.19 -5.96 13.69
N PRO A 28 -2.64 -6.59 12.58
CA PRO A 28 -1.98 -6.35 11.31
C PRO A 28 -1.98 -4.84 11.12
N ALA A 29 -0.81 -4.22 11.23
CA ALA A 29 -0.67 -2.80 11.04
C ALA A 29 -1.07 -2.62 9.58
N VAL A 30 -2.28 -2.10 9.37
CA VAL A 30 -2.76 -1.79 8.03
C VAL A 30 -1.77 -0.75 7.53
N ASN A 31 -0.88 -1.16 6.64
CA ASN A 31 0.19 -0.32 6.13
C ASN A 31 -0.43 0.70 5.19
N TYR A 32 -1.02 1.75 5.79
CA TYR A 32 -1.76 2.80 5.10
C TYR A 32 -0.91 3.44 3.99
N SER A 33 0.39 3.58 4.23
CA SER A 33 1.34 4.07 3.23
C SER A 33 1.38 3.20 1.97
N ILE A 34 1.25 1.88 2.10
CA ILE A 34 1.25 0.96 0.95
C ILE A 34 -0.06 1.12 0.17
N ALA A 35 -1.20 1.20 0.86
CA ALA A 35 -2.50 1.43 0.22
C ALA A 35 -2.52 2.77 -0.53
N ILE A 36 -2.06 3.84 0.11
CA ILE A 36 -1.94 5.18 -0.50
C ILE A 36 -1.04 5.13 -1.74
N ASN A 37 0.12 4.49 -1.66
CA ASN A 37 1.04 4.39 -2.80
C ASN A 37 0.40 3.64 -3.98
N ILE A 38 -0.27 2.50 -3.72
CA ILE A 38 -1.01 1.77 -4.76
C ILE A 38 -2.10 2.65 -5.39
N SER A 39 -2.85 3.40 -4.58
CA SER A 39 -3.87 4.32 -5.09
C SER A 39 -3.24 5.40 -5.98
N ILE A 40 -2.14 6.01 -5.53
CA ILE A 40 -1.42 7.04 -6.29
C ILE A 40 -0.94 6.49 -7.64
N GLU A 41 -0.40 5.27 -7.69
CA GLU A 41 0.05 4.69 -8.96
C GLU A 41 -1.10 4.51 -9.96
N LEU A 42 -2.26 4.07 -9.48
CA LEU A 42 -3.46 3.92 -10.31
C LEU A 42 -4.00 5.29 -10.78
N ILE A 43 -4.16 6.25 -9.86
CA ILE A 43 -4.60 7.61 -10.18
C ILE A 43 -3.63 8.28 -11.16
N THR A 44 -2.32 8.06 -11.01
CA THR A 44 -1.31 8.68 -11.87
C THR A 44 -1.44 8.16 -13.31
N GLY A 45 -1.60 6.85 -13.51
CA GLY A 45 -1.77 6.29 -14.86
C GLY A 45 -3.04 6.79 -15.56
N ILE A 46 -4.18 6.71 -14.87
CA ILE A 46 -5.47 7.16 -15.42
C ILE A 46 -5.46 8.67 -15.62
N GLY A 47 -4.99 9.43 -14.63
CA GLY A 47 -4.93 10.89 -14.65
C GLY A 47 -4.04 11.41 -15.78
N LEU A 48 -2.86 10.82 -16.00
CA LEU A 48 -2.00 11.16 -17.14
C LEU A 48 -2.66 10.83 -18.47
N GLY A 49 -3.34 9.69 -18.58
CA GLY A 49 -4.08 9.30 -19.79
C GLY A 49 -5.19 10.28 -20.13
N VAL A 50 -6.00 10.68 -19.15
CA VAL A 50 -7.06 11.68 -19.33
C VAL A 50 -6.49 13.05 -19.66
N PHE A 51 -5.45 13.48 -18.93
CA PHE A 51 -4.80 14.76 -19.15
C PHE A 51 -4.22 14.88 -20.58
N LEU A 52 -3.45 13.87 -21.01
CA LEU A 52 -2.90 13.82 -22.37
C LEU A 52 -4.00 13.68 -23.43
N GLY A 53 -5.01 12.84 -23.17
CA GLY A 53 -6.13 12.65 -24.07
C GLY A 53 -6.89 13.95 -24.35
N LEU A 54 -7.17 14.74 -23.30
CA LEU A 54 -7.79 16.06 -23.43
C LEU A 54 -6.89 17.06 -24.17
N LEU A 55 -5.59 17.05 -23.86
CA LEU A 55 -4.63 17.94 -24.53
C LEU A 55 -4.59 17.68 -26.04
N ILE A 56 -4.59 16.40 -26.41
CA ILE A 56 -4.50 15.94 -27.81
C ILE A 56 -5.83 16.14 -28.53
N ASP A 57 -6.98 15.84 -27.90
CA ASP A 57 -8.29 16.10 -28.50
C ASP A 57 -8.48 17.59 -28.79
N ASN A 58 -8.04 18.46 -27.89
CA ASN A 58 -8.10 19.91 -28.10
C ASN A 58 -7.18 20.38 -29.24
N TYR A 59 -6.02 19.74 -29.42
CA TYR A 59 -5.08 20.08 -30.49
C TYR A 59 -5.55 19.59 -31.87
N LEU A 60 -6.05 18.36 -31.97
CA LEU A 60 -6.49 17.76 -33.24
C LEU A 60 -7.93 18.14 -33.63
N GLN A 61 -8.65 18.89 -32.78
CA GLN A 61 -10.11 19.09 -32.88
C GLN A 61 -10.88 17.79 -33.07
N THR A 62 -10.28 16.67 -32.64
CA THR A 62 -10.95 15.39 -32.62
C THR A 62 -12.01 15.45 -31.54
N LYS A 63 -13.23 15.03 -31.90
CA LYS A 63 -14.27 14.61 -30.95
C LYS A 63 -13.64 13.63 -29.92
N PRO A 64 -14.26 13.32 -28.76
CA PRO A 64 -13.59 12.68 -27.59
C PRO A 64 -12.97 11.27 -27.79
N LEU A 65 -12.74 10.85 -29.03
CA LEU A 65 -12.01 9.68 -29.47
C LEU A 65 -10.60 9.58 -28.89
N MET A 66 -9.79 10.65 -28.92
CA MET A 66 -8.42 10.51 -28.45
C MET A 66 -8.37 10.40 -26.92
N LEU A 67 -9.26 11.11 -26.23
CA LEU A 67 -9.51 10.89 -24.80
C LEU A 67 -9.87 9.43 -24.53
N ILE A 68 -10.81 8.83 -25.27
CA ILE A 68 -11.22 7.43 -25.06
C ILE A 68 -10.02 6.49 -25.22
N ILE A 69 -9.22 6.66 -26.27
CA ILE A 69 -8.03 5.82 -26.53
C ILE A 69 -7.00 6.01 -25.42
N CYS A 70 -6.66 7.26 -25.08
CA CYS A 70 -5.70 7.57 -24.01
C CYS A 70 -6.20 7.16 -22.63
N PHE A 71 -7.51 7.17 -22.37
CA PHE A 71 -8.10 6.69 -21.14
C PHE A 71 -7.93 5.17 -21.00
N ILE A 72 -8.19 4.40 -22.06
CA ILE A 72 -7.95 2.95 -22.06
C ILE A 72 -6.47 2.67 -21.82
N LEU A 73 -5.58 3.34 -22.56
CA LEU A 73 -4.13 3.19 -22.40
C LEU A 73 -3.66 3.58 -20.99
N GLY A 74 -4.10 4.73 -20.48
CA GLY A 74 -3.76 5.21 -19.14
C GLY A 74 -4.27 4.28 -18.04
N THR A 75 -5.45 3.69 -18.24
CA THR A 75 -5.99 2.65 -17.35
C THR A 75 -5.11 1.41 -17.36
N ILE A 76 -4.75 0.88 -18.53
CA ILE A 76 -3.85 -0.28 -18.65
C ILE A 76 -2.50 0.02 -17.98
N THR A 77 -1.91 1.19 -18.23
CA THR A 77 -0.66 1.62 -17.59
C THR A 77 -0.78 1.74 -16.07
N GLY A 78 -1.87 2.34 -15.57
CA GLY A 78 -2.14 2.48 -14.14
C GLY A 78 -2.26 1.13 -13.44
N PHE A 79 -3.05 0.21 -14.02
CA PHE A 79 -3.17 -1.16 -13.50
C PHE A 79 -1.85 -1.94 -13.60
N TYR A 80 -1.09 -1.78 -14.68
CA TYR A 80 0.21 -2.44 -14.84
C TYR A 80 1.23 -2.00 -13.78
N ASN A 81 1.34 -0.70 -13.53
CA ASN A 81 2.20 -0.18 -12.47
C ASN A 81 1.72 -0.64 -11.09
N MET A 82 0.43 -0.50 -10.80
CA MET A 82 -0.16 -0.99 -9.55
C MET A 82 0.17 -2.47 -9.32
N TYR A 83 0.01 -3.34 -10.33
CA TYR A 83 0.33 -4.75 -10.22
C TYR A 83 1.83 -4.98 -9.90
N LYS A 84 2.70 -4.19 -10.55
CA LYS A 84 4.14 -4.21 -10.27
C LYS A 84 4.46 -3.78 -8.85
N ALA A 85 3.76 -2.76 -8.33
CA ALA A 85 3.88 -2.33 -6.94
C ALA A 85 3.40 -3.41 -5.96
N LEU A 86 2.23 -4.00 -6.19
CA LEU A 86 1.71 -5.09 -5.37
C LEU A 86 2.69 -6.27 -5.30
N LYS A 87 3.33 -6.62 -6.42
CA LYS A 87 4.38 -7.65 -6.47
C LYS A 87 5.63 -7.26 -5.68
N ARG A 88 6.07 -5.98 -5.74
CA ARG A 88 7.20 -5.48 -4.93
C ARG A 88 6.92 -5.56 -3.43
N TYR A 89 5.69 -5.25 -3.02
CA TYR A 89 5.28 -5.30 -1.62
C TYR A 89 4.97 -6.72 -1.12
N LYS A 90 5.14 -7.76 -1.96
CA LYS A 90 4.81 -9.16 -1.63
C LYS A 90 3.42 -9.30 -0.98
N PHE A 91 2.46 -8.50 -1.43
CA PHE A 91 1.12 -8.49 -0.86
C PHE A 91 0.43 -9.85 -1.01
N PHE A 92 0.79 -10.57 -2.07
CA PHE A 92 0.45 -11.98 -2.28
C PHE A 92 1.73 -12.79 -2.06
N ASN A 93 1.88 -13.35 -0.86
CA ASN A 93 2.86 -14.39 -0.57
C ASN A 93 2.11 -15.70 -0.31
#